data_AF-A0A563DD38-F1
#
_entry.id   AF-A0A563DD38-F1
#
_cell.length_a   1.000
_cell.length_b   1.000
_cell.length_c   1.000
_cell.angle_alpha   90.00
_cell.angle_beta   90.00
_cell.angle_gamma   90.00
#
_symmetry.space_group_name_H-M   'P 1'
#
loop_
_entity.id
_entity.type
_entity.pdbx_description
1 polymer ?
#
loop_
_entity_poly.entity_id
_entity_poly.type
_entity_poly.pdbx_seq_one_letter_code
_entity_poly.pdbx_strand_id
1 'polypeptide(L)' 'MSGFINYLKGSIEEFRNHVEWPKWSDLQSSTTVVAIASVILAIFCFGVDWSFAKSLQNIYSFLIGLKS' A
#
# COMPACT_ATOMS: atom_id res chain seq x y z
N MET A 1 -0.03 -22.91 -35.45
CA MET A 1 -0.66 -22.38 -34.22
C MET A 1 -0.59 -23.33 -33.01
N SER A 2 -0.02 -24.53 -33.13
CA SER A 2 0.17 -25.49 -32.03
C SER A 2 1.42 -25.23 -31.17
N GLY A 3 2.45 -24.58 -31.72
CA GLY A 3 3.69 -24.26 -30.99
C GLY A 3 3.49 -23.30 -29.82
N PHE A 4 2.83 -22.16 -30.04
CA PHE A 4 2.65 -21.12 -29.01
C PHE A 4 1.81 -21.58 -27.81
N ILE A 5 0.77 -22.39 -28.06
CA ILE A 5 -0.06 -22.98 -27.00
C ILE A 5 0.76 -23.95 -26.14
N ASN A 6 1.63 -24.75 -26.78
CA ASN A 6 2.52 -25.66 -26.06
C ASN A 6 3.62 -24.93 -25.28
N TYR A 7 4.15 -23.81 -25.80
CA TYR A 7 5.09 -22.95 -25.07
C TYR A 7 4.46 -22.29 -23.84
N LEU A 8 3.23 -21.78 -23.96
CA LEU A 8 2.49 -21.21 -22.84
C LEU A 8 2.14 -22.28 -21.79
N LYS A 9 1.70 -23.47 -22.22
CA LYS A 9 1.50 -24.60 -21.30
C LYS A 9 2.79 -25.00 -20.59
N GLY A 10 3.90 -25.12 -21.33
CA GLY A 10 5.21 -25.44 -20.76
C GLY A 10 5.68 -24.38 -19.76
N SER A 11 5.50 -23.10 -20.07
CA SER A 11 5.89 -21.99 -19.17
C SER A 11 5.03 -21.97 -17.90
N ILE A 12 3.71 -22.24 -17.99
CA ILE A 12 2.83 -22.30 -16.82
C ILE A 12 3.16 -23.50 -15.93
N GLU A 13 3.48 -24.65 -16.52
CA GLU A 13 3.92 -25.86 -15.81
C GLU A 13 5.28 -25.62 -15.12
N GLU A 14 6.19 -24.93 -15.79
CA GLU A 14 7.52 -24.56 -15.28
C GLU A 14 7.43 -23.55 -14.14
N PHE A 15 6.65 -22.47 -14.29
CA PHE A 15 6.43 -21.52 -13.20
C PHE A 15 5.73 -22.16 -12.00
N ARG A 16 4.87 -23.16 -12.20
CA ARG A 16 4.19 -23.84 -11.08
C ARG A 16 5.11 -24.82 -10.34
N ASN A 17 6.05 -25.47 -11.05
CA ASN A 17 6.95 -26.48 -10.47
C ASN A 17 8.28 -25.88 -9.96
N HIS A 18 8.70 -24.72 -10.48
CA HIS A 18 9.96 -24.06 -10.11
C HIS A 18 9.79 -22.73 -9.36
N VAL A 19 8.57 -22.21 -9.18
CA VAL A 19 8.30 -21.10 -8.26
C VAL A 19 7.60 -21.66 -7.04
N GLU A 20 8.30 -21.62 -5.91
CA GLU A 20 7.73 -21.95 -4.60
C GLU A 20 6.78 -20.84 -4.18
N TRP A 21 5.54 -20.90 -4.70
CA TRP A 21 4.46 -20.10 -4.15
C TRP A 21 4.28 -20.52 -2.69
N PRO A 22 4.33 -19.55 -1.75
CA PRO A 22 4.11 -19.89 -0.36
C PRO A 22 2.71 -20.47 -0.19
N LYS A 23 2.51 -21.27 0.85
CA LYS A 23 1.19 -21.83 1.13
C LYS A 23 0.24 -20.70 1.45
N TRP A 24 -1.03 -20.82 1.07
CA TRP A 24 -2.05 -19.79 1.28
C TRP A 24 -2.14 -19.29 2.73
N SER A 25 -1.85 -20.15 3.72
CA SER A 25 -1.74 -19.77 5.12
C SER A 25 -0.65 -18.73 5.40
N ASP A 26 0.50 -18.88 4.74
CA ASP A 26 1.68 -18.05 4.97
C ASP A 26 1.55 -16.72 4.24
N LEU A 27 0.90 -16.73 3.05
CA LEU A 27 0.48 -15.50 2.37
C LEU A 27 -0.49 -14.71 3.24
N GLN A 28 -1.53 -15.36 3.77
CA GLN A 28 -2.52 -14.67 4.58
C GLN A 28 -1.93 -14.09 5.86
N SER A 29 -1.00 -14.81 6.51
CA SER A 29 -0.27 -14.29 7.66
C SER A 29 0.55 -13.04 7.30
N SER A 30 1.30 -13.10 6.20
CA SER A 30 2.12 -11.97 5.72
C SER A 30 1.25 -10.77 5.33
N THR A 31 0.14 -10.99 4.63
CA THR A 31 -0.81 -9.93 4.27
C THR A 31 -1.49 -9.32 5.50
N THR A 32 -1.77 -10.11 6.54
CA THR A 32 -2.38 -9.61 7.78
C THR A 32 -1.44 -8.63 8.48
N VAL A 33 -0.15 -8.94 8.54
CA VAL A 33 0.86 -8.02 9.12
C VAL A 33 0.93 -6.71 8.32
N VAL A 34 0.97 -6.79 6.99
CA VAL A 34 0.99 -5.61 6.10
C VAL A 34 -0.29 -4.78 6.23
N ALA A 35 -1.46 -5.43 6.34
CA ALA A 35 -2.73 -4.75 6.52
C ALA A 35 -2.74 -3.93 7.83
N ILE A 36 -2.28 -4.52 8.94
CA ILE A 36 -2.19 -3.81 10.23
C ILE A 36 -1.21 -2.64 10.14
N ALA A 37 -0.05 -2.84 9.52
CA ALA A 37 0.92 -1.77 9.31
C ALA A 37 0.34 -0.61 8.47
N SER A 38 -0.45 -0.92 7.44
CA SER A 38 -1.12 0.10 6.62
C SER A 38 -2.15 0.92 7.40
N VAL A 39 -2.87 0.30 8.33
CA VAL A 39 -3.83 1.00 9.20
C VAL A 39 -3.11 1.97 10.14
N ILE A 40 -1.98 1.55 10.71
CA ILE A 40 -1.16 2.41 11.58
C ILE A 40 -0.62 3.61 10.79
N LEU A 41 -0.12 3.39 9.57
CA LEU A 41 0.33 4.47 8.69
C LEU A 41 -0.81 5.42 8.31
N ALA A 42 -2.02 4.91 8.06
CA ALA A 42 -3.18 5.74 7.76
C ALA A 42 -3.55 6.68 8.93
N ILE A 43 -3.52 6.16 10.17
CA ILE A 43 -3.76 6.97 11.37
C ILE A 43 -2.66 8.03 11.54
N PHE A 44 -1.41 7.67 11.27
CA PHE A 44 -0.29 8.60 11.33
C PHE A 44 -0.44 9.75 10.31
N CYS A 45 -0.71 9.43 9.04
CA CYS A 45 -0.94 10.44 8.01
C CYS A 45 -2.10 11.36 8.37
N PHE A 46 -3.21 10.80 8.87
CA PHE A 46 -4.34 11.61 9.33
C PHE A 46 -3.95 12.60 10.43
N GLY A 47 -3.15 12.18 11.40
CA GLY A 47 -2.64 13.05 12.46
C GLY A 47 -1.76 14.18 11.93
N VAL A 48 -0.89 13.88 10.96
CA VAL A 48 -0.03 14.88 10.31
C VAL A 48 -0.88 15.87 9.51
N ASP A 49 -1.79 15.40 8.66
CA ASP A 49 -2.65 16.23 7.83
C ASP A 49 -3.49 17.20 8.68
N TRP A 50 -4.07 16.70 9.77
CA TRP A 50 -4.85 17.51 10.70
C TRP A 50 -3.99 18.58 11.41
N SER A 51 -2.80 18.20 11.85
CA SER A 51 -1.86 19.10 12.53
C SER A 51 -1.40 20.24 11.61
N PHE A 52 -1.08 19.92 10.36
CA PHE A 52 -0.71 20.91 9.36
C PHE A 52 -1.86 21.86 9.02
N ALA A 53 -3.08 21.34 8.82
CA ALA A 53 -4.25 22.17 8.55
C ALA A 53 -4.52 23.17 9.69
N LYS A 54 -4.39 22.72 10.95
CA LYS A 54 -4.59 23.59 12.11
C LYS A 54 -3.47 24.63 12.26
N SER A 55 -2.22 24.21 12.05
CA SER A 55 -1.07 25.12 12.08
C SER A 55 -1.18 26.21 11.01
N LEU A 56 -1.57 25.85 9.79
CA LEU A 56 -1.78 26.80 8.71
C LEU A 56 -2.93 27.76 9.01
N GLN A 57 -4.08 27.27 9.49
CA GLN A 57 -5.19 28.15 9.88
C GLN A 57 -4.75 29.20 10.91
N ASN A 58 -3.99 28.79 11.92
CA ASN A 58 -3.46 29.73 12.92
C ASN A 58 -2.57 30.80 12.28
N ILE A 59 -1.64 30.41 11.41
CA ILE A 59 -0.75 31.35 10.71
C ILE A 59 -1.53 32.30 9.81
N TYR A 60 -2.47 31.79 9.01
CA TYR A 60 -3.31 32.60 8.14
C TYR A 60 -4.19 33.57 8.94
N SER A 61 -4.79 33.12 10.05
CA SER A 61 -5.61 33.99 10.91
C SER A 61 -4.79 35.11 11.55
N PHE A 62 -3.55 34.83 11.95
CA PHE A 62 -2.65 35.81 12.53
C PHE A 62 -2.19 36.85 11.50
N LEU A 63 -1.83 36.40 10.29
CA LEU A 63 -1.45 37.28 9.18
C LEU A 63 -2.60 38.19 8.72
N ILE A 64 -3.82 37.66 8.63
CA ILE A 64 -5.01 38.45 8.30
C ILE A 64 -5.38 39.42 9.43
N GLY A 65 -5.21 39.01 10.70
CA GLY A 65 -5.46 39.85 11.86
C GLY A 65 -4.50 41.04 12.00
N LEU A 66 -3.30 40.97 11.40
CA LEU A 66 -2.34 42.09 11.31
C LEU A 66 -2.63 43.07 10.16
N LYS A 67 -3.53 42.72 9.23
CA LYS A 67 -3.94 43.56 8.08
C LYS A 67 -5.25 44.32 8.37
N SER A 68 -5.51 44.66 9.62
CA SER A 68 -6.58 45.56 10.07
C SER A 68 -6.01 46.67 10.95
#